data_AF-A0A956CM16-F1
#
_entry.id   AF-A0A956CM16-F1
#
_cell.length_a   1.000
_cell.length_b   1.000
_cell.length_c   1.000
_cell.angle_alpha   90.00
_cell.angle_beta   90.00
_cell.angle_gamma   90.00
#
_symmetry.space_group_name_H-M   'P 1'
#
loop_
_entity.id
_entity.type
_entity.pdbx_description
1 polymer ?
#
loop_
_entity_poly.entity_id
_entity_poly.type
_entity_poly.pdbx_seq_one_letter_code
_entity_poly.pdbx_strand_id
1 'polypeptide(L)'
;MLGLAIVVVVGGCSANRDGNDFGGTGGDNNDVPQLINPDGGTGGGGGGGGGGHTGVQAACNKMDILFVVDDSRTMLEEQATLAAGFSSFANQLDTSQTRFHLGVISTSFEYNDPNRGKLVADEGEPLFLTWETPGYAAMFASRAQLGTSGSDFEKGLDAAAYALSPVIALDVNTGFSRPEARLLIVFVSDEEDCSDAGALGTDFLDNGEVCYIEEDSLVPVADYVAQFRDLRADPEDVVVTAIVGVDELGCDTDGDGRQDA
;
A
#
# COMPACT_ATOMS: atom_id res chain seq x y z
N MET A 1 -1.65 -26.70 1.80
CA MET A 1 -2.60 -25.69 2.35
C MET A 1 -1.77 -24.63 3.05
N LEU A 2 -1.35 -23.60 2.33
CA LEU A 2 -0.71 -22.44 2.94
C LEU A 2 -1.78 -21.63 3.68
N GLY A 3 -1.55 -21.39 4.98
CA GLY A 3 -2.34 -20.47 5.77
C GLY A 3 -1.86 -19.05 5.48
N LEU A 4 -2.56 -18.35 4.59
CA LEU A 4 -2.29 -16.94 4.32
C LEU A 4 -2.69 -16.10 5.54
N ALA A 5 -1.70 -15.60 6.27
CA ALA A 5 -1.90 -14.67 7.38
C ALA A 5 -1.54 -13.25 6.92
N ILE A 6 -2.54 -12.49 6.48
CA ILE A 6 -2.37 -11.05 6.20
C ILE A 6 -2.31 -10.33 7.55
N VAL A 7 -1.09 -10.00 8.00
CA VAL A 7 -0.87 -9.19 9.20
C VAL A 7 -0.88 -7.72 8.79
N VAL A 8 -2.04 -7.07 8.96
CA VAL A 8 -2.15 -5.61 8.78
C VAL A 8 -1.76 -4.95 10.09
N VAL A 9 -0.57 -4.36 10.15
CA VAL A 9 -0.22 -3.45 11.26
C VAL A 9 -0.81 -2.09 10.93
N VAL A 10 -2.02 -1.81 11.44
CA VAL A 10 -2.56 -0.45 11.42
C VAL A 10 -1.82 0.35 12.50
N GLY A 11 -0.72 1.01 12.11
CA GLY A 11 0.01 1.90 12.99
C GLY A 11 -0.91 3.00 13.54
N GLY A 12 -0.86 3.24 14.86
CA GLY A 12 -1.61 4.32 15.49
C GLY A 12 -1.27 5.67 14.86
N CYS A 13 -2.29 6.42 14.49
CA CYS A 13 -2.15 7.71 13.85
C CYS A 13 -2.11 8.79 14.95
N SER A 14 -0.95 9.43 15.15
CA SER A 14 -0.79 10.46 16.18
C SER A 14 -1.30 11.81 15.69
N ALA A 15 -2.53 12.15 16.09
CA ALA A 15 -3.14 13.45 15.87
C ALA A 15 -2.51 14.53 16.78
N ASN A 16 -1.23 14.86 16.58
CA ASN A 16 -0.64 16.10 17.13
C ASN A 16 0.66 16.48 16.42
N ARG A 17 0.57 17.22 15.32
CA ARG A 17 1.66 18.04 14.80
C ARG A 17 1.11 19.36 14.27
N ASP A 18 0.45 20.11 15.15
CA ASP A 18 0.23 21.54 14.90
C ASP A 18 1.61 22.22 14.94
N GLY A 19 2.03 22.73 13.79
CA GLY A 19 3.30 23.40 13.57
C GLY A 19 3.42 24.73 14.30
N ASN A 20 3.69 24.67 15.60
CA ASN A 20 4.31 25.75 16.36
C ASN A 20 5.65 25.26 16.93
N ASP A 21 6.60 24.98 16.04
CA ASP A 21 8.03 25.03 16.39
C ASP A 21 8.43 26.51 16.49
N PHE A 22 8.00 27.15 17.58
CA PHE A 22 8.64 28.38 18.04
C PHE A 22 9.93 27.95 18.73
N GLY A 23 11.02 28.11 17.98
CA GLY A 23 12.36 27.83 18.44
C GLY A 23 12.72 28.56 19.75
N GLY A 24 13.56 27.87 20.51
CA GLY A 24 14.46 28.48 21.48
C GLY A 24 13.97 28.47 22.92
N THR A 25 14.64 27.66 23.75
CA THR A 25 15.13 28.15 25.06
C THR A 25 16.39 27.37 25.46
N GLY A 26 17.54 27.99 25.21
CA GLY A 26 18.69 27.82 26.10
C GLY A 26 18.48 28.66 27.36
N GLY A 27 19.08 28.18 28.46
CA GLY A 27 19.37 28.81 29.75
C GLY A 27 18.67 30.11 30.17
N ASP A 28 18.06 30.13 31.36
CA ASP A 28 18.78 30.55 32.56
C ASP A 28 17.92 30.45 33.82
N ASN A 29 18.60 30.12 34.92
CA ASN A 29 18.08 30.10 36.29
C ASN A 29 18.01 31.54 36.85
N ASN A 30 17.09 31.72 37.82
CA ASN A 30 16.92 32.86 38.76
C ASN A 30 15.73 33.78 38.42
N ASP A 31 14.60 33.63 39.13
CA ASP A 31 14.31 34.51 40.26
C ASP A 31 13.00 34.13 41.01
N VAL A 32 13.05 34.40 42.32
CA VAL A 32 12.20 34.04 43.48
C VAL A 32 10.69 34.34 43.41
N PRO A 33 9.87 33.71 44.28
CA PRO A 33 8.40 33.74 44.25
C PRO A 33 7.82 34.98 44.95
N GLN A 34 6.67 35.46 44.47
CA GLN A 34 5.84 36.45 45.16
C GLN A 34 4.49 35.85 45.57
N LEU A 35 4.20 36.05 46.85
CA LEU A 35 3.11 35.52 47.64
C LEU A 35 1.84 36.41 47.55
N ILE A 36 0.68 35.74 47.50
CA ILE A 36 -0.60 36.08 48.15
C ILE A 36 -1.36 37.34 47.67
N ASN A 37 -2.60 37.12 47.19
CA ASN A 37 -3.79 37.70 47.81
C ASN A 37 -5.05 36.82 47.57
N PRO A 38 -5.79 36.45 48.63
CA PRO A 38 -7.08 35.79 48.56
C PRO A 38 -8.19 36.84 48.69
N ASP A 39 -9.15 36.87 47.78
CA ASP A 39 -10.48 37.38 48.13
C ASP A 39 -11.55 36.80 47.21
N GLY A 40 -12.64 36.37 47.85
CA GLY A 40 -13.65 35.49 47.29
C GLY A 40 -14.73 36.19 46.47
N GLY A 41 -15.36 35.40 45.60
CA GLY A 41 -16.58 35.75 44.89
C GLY A 41 -17.29 34.49 44.39
N THR A 42 -18.33 34.09 45.10
CA THR A 42 -19.30 33.03 44.72
C THR A 42 -20.24 33.51 43.62
N GLY A 43 -20.47 32.68 42.59
CA GLY A 43 -21.55 32.87 41.61
C GLY A 43 -21.59 31.72 40.60
N GLY A 44 -22.70 30.99 40.54
CA GLY A 44 -22.85 29.78 39.73
C GLY A 44 -23.36 29.96 38.31
N GLY A 45 -23.30 28.87 37.55
CA GLY A 45 -24.24 28.50 36.47
C GLY A 45 -24.04 29.18 35.11
N GLY A 46 -23.55 28.41 34.13
CA GLY A 46 -23.65 28.79 32.71
C GLY A 46 -22.74 27.93 31.83
N GLY A 47 -23.32 27.04 31.03
CA GLY A 47 -22.62 26.04 30.22
C GLY A 47 -21.77 26.60 29.08
N GLY A 48 -20.88 25.74 28.56
CA GLY A 48 -20.07 26.06 27.40
C GLY A 48 -19.31 24.83 26.88
N GLY A 49 -19.94 24.16 25.91
CA GLY A 49 -19.28 23.54 24.75
C GLY A 49 -18.19 22.51 24.98
N GLY A 50 -18.56 21.23 24.87
CA GLY A 50 -17.61 20.19 24.49
C GLY A 50 -17.04 20.49 23.11
N GLY A 51 -15.74 20.82 23.06
CA GLY A 51 -14.96 20.85 21.83
C GLY A 51 -14.63 19.42 21.43
N GLY A 52 -15.51 18.81 20.65
CA GLY A 52 -15.25 17.54 20.01
C GLY A 52 -14.05 17.65 19.07
N HIS A 53 -13.07 16.77 19.24
CA HIS A 53 -12.02 16.48 18.27
C HIS A 53 -12.61 15.76 17.05
N THR A 54 -13.56 16.36 16.33
CA THR A 54 -14.25 15.72 15.20
C THR A 54 -13.60 15.99 13.84
N GLY A 55 -12.50 16.75 13.80
CA GLY A 55 -11.77 17.05 12.57
C GLY A 55 -10.50 16.21 12.32
N VAL A 56 -9.80 15.80 13.38
CA VAL A 56 -8.43 15.26 13.25
C VAL A 56 -8.40 13.72 13.26
N GLN A 57 -9.35 13.07 13.94
CA GLN A 57 -9.50 11.62 13.92
C GLN A 57 -10.10 11.10 12.60
N ALA A 58 -10.73 11.97 11.81
CA ALA A 58 -11.36 11.64 10.52
C ALA A 58 -10.39 11.53 9.33
N ALA A 59 -9.13 11.96 9.48
CA ALA A 59 -8.08 11.77 8.47
C ALA A 59 -7.40 10.40 8.64
N CYS A 60 -7.21 9.97 9.88
CA CYS A 60 -6.49 8.75 10.26
C CYS A 60 -7.18 7.42 9.90
N ASN A 61 -8.45 7.46 9.49
CA ASN A 61 -9.19 6.26 9.06
C ASN A 61 -9.35 6.19 7.54
N LYS A 62 -8.70 7.05 6.76
CA LYS A 62 -8.71 6.99 5.29
C LYS A 62 -7.49 6.21 4.79
N MET A 63 -7.72 5.28 3.87
CA MET A 63 -6.66 4.44 3.30
C MET A 63 -6.92 4.16 1.83
N ASP A 64 -5.93 4.29 0.98
CA ASP A 64 -5.95 3.81 -0.40
C ASP A 64 -5.15 2.52 -0.44
N ILE A 65 -5.74 1.48 -1.01
CA ILE A 65 -5.16 0.14 -1.06
C ILE A 65 -5.03 -0.23 -2.53
N LEU A 66 -3.81 -0.44 -2.98
CA LEU A 66 -3.51 -0.91 -4.33
C LEU A 66 -2.99 -2.34 -4.25
N PHE A 67 -3.76 -3.29 -4.76
CA PHE A 67 -3.26 -4.64 -5.03
C PHE A 67 -2.64 -4.67 -6.42
N VAL A 68 -1.41 -5.15 -6.49
CA VAL A 68 -0.65 -5.40 -7.71
C VAL A 68 -0.53 -6.90 -7.82
N VAL A 69 -1.39 -7.50 -8.64
CA VAL A 69 -1.57 -8.95 -8.69
C VAL A 69 -0.92 -9.48 -9.94
N ASP A 70 -0.10 -10.48 -9.77
CA ASP A 70 0.54 -11.16 -10.86
C ASP A 70 -0.45 -12.00 -11.67
N ASP A 71 -0.40 -11.82 -12.99
CA ASP A 71 -1.23 -12.48 -13.98
C ASP A 71 -0.44 -13.40 -14.92
N SER A 72 0.76 -13.80 -14.49
CA SER A 72 1.59 -14.82 -15.13
C SER A 72 0.93 -16.21 -15.13
N ARG A 73 1.55 -17.18 -15.81
CA ARG A 73 0.90 -18.48 -16.12
C ARG A 73 0.65 -19.35 -14.88
N THR A 74 1.44 -19.19 -13.83
CA THR A 74 1.44 -20.03 -12.62
C THR A 74 0.46 -19.54 -11.57
N MET A 75 0.13 -18.25 -11.58
CA MET A 75 -0.62 -17.53 -10.54
C MET A 75 -2.09 -17.94 -10.31
N LEU A 76 -2.63 -18.94 -11.03
CA LEU A 76 -4.06 -19.27 -10.95
C LEU A 76 -4.49 -19.68 -9.54
N GLU A 77 -3.68 -20.50 -8.86
CA GLU A 77 -4.02 -21.01 -7.51
C GLU A 77 -3.84 -19.92 -6.45
N GLU A 78 -2.85 -19.06 -6.61
CA GLU A 78 -2.51 -17.92 -5.76
C GLU A 78 -3.60 -16.85 -5.85
N GLN A 79 -4.06 -16.52 -7.07
CA GLN A 79 -5.19 -15.61 -7.29
C GLN A 79 -6.47 -16.13 -6.63
N ALA A 80 -6.78 -17.43 -6.78
CA ALA A 80 -7.93 -18.04 -6.14
C ALA A 80 -7.81 -18.01 -4.60
N THR A 81 -6.61 -18.24 -4.08
CA THR A 81 -6.30 -18.20 -2.64
C THR A 81 -6.44 -16.77 -2.09
N LEU A 82 -5.93 -15.77 -2.81
CA LEU A 82 -6.08 -14.35 -2.49
C LEU A 82 -7.56 -13.97 -2.44
N ALA A 83 -8.32 -14.32 -3.47
CA ALA A 83 -9.76 -14.05 -3.57
C ALA A 83 -10.53 -14.69 -2.41
N ALA A 84 -10.23 -15.94 -2.06
CA ALA A 84 -10.87 -16.65 -0.94
C ALA A 84 -10.48 -16.06 0.43
N GLY A 85 -9.22 -15.65 0.61
CA GLY A 85 -8.68 -15.12 1.87
C GLY A 85 -9.14 -13.69 2.19
N PHE A 86 -9.51 -12.92 1.17
CA PHE A 86 -9.81 -11.49 1.29
C PHE A 86 -10.94 -11.16 2.28
N SER A 87 -11.89 -12.09 2.50
CA SER A 87 -12.98 -11.88 3.45
C SER A 87 -12.50 -11.52 4.86
N SER A 88 -11.36 -12.08 5.29
CA SER A 88 -10.76 -11.77 6.59
C SER A 88 -10.22 -10.33 6.67
N PHE A 89 -9.65 -9.84 5.58
CA PHE A 89 -9.16 -8.46 5.45
C PHE A 89 -10.34 -7.47 5.37
N ALA A 90 -11.36 -7.78 4.58
CA ALA A 90 -12.60 -7.00 4.51
C ALA A 90 -13.25 -6.84 5.89
N ASN A 91 -13.34 -7.90 6.69
CA ASN A 91 -13.86 -7.82 8.05
C ASN A 91 -13.07 -6.86 8.95
N GLN A 92 -11.74 -6.76 8.77
CA GLN A 92 -10.91 -5.82 9.52
C GLN A 92 -11.17 -4.37 9.07
N LEU A 93 -11.32 -4.13 7.76
CA LEU A 93 -11.68 -2.81 7.22
C LEU A 93 -13.05 -2.35 7.75
N ASP A 94 -14.02 -3.25 7.77
CA ASP A 94 -15.38 -2.96 8.25
C ASP A 94 -15.39 -2.69 9.76
N THR A 95 -14.72 -3.53 10.54
CA THR A 95 -14.66 -3.41 12.01
C THR A 95 -13.93 -2.13 12.44
N SER A 96 -12.88 -1.75 11.71
CA SER A 96 -12.14 -0.50 11.97
C SER A 96 -12.84 0.74 11.42
N GLN A 97 -13.97 0.60 10.71
CA GLN A 97 -14.66 1.69 10.02
C GLN A 97 -13.72 2.49 9.11
N THR A 98 -12.84 1.78 8.41
CA THR A 98 -11.87 2.39 7.50
C THR A 98 -12.56 2.90 6.25
N ARG A 99 -12.32 4.17 5.92
CA ARG A 99 -12.76 4.82 4.68
C ARG A 99 -11.79 4.53 3.55
N PHE A 100 -11.86 3.34 2.98
CA PHE A 100 -10.91 2.89 1.98
C PHE A 100 -11.29 3.25 0.54
N HIS A 101 -10.28 3.45 -0.31
CA HIS A 101 -10.37 3.18 -1.75
C HIS A 101 -9.55 1.92 -2.02
N LEU A 102 -10.06 1.00 -2.83
CA LEU A 102 -9.38 -0.25 -3.15
C LEU A 102 -9.34 -0.46 -4.66
N GLY A 103 -8.12 -0.59 -5.17
CA GLY A 103 -7.82 -0.84 -6.57
C GLY A 103 -7.05 -2.14 -6.76
N VAL A 104 -7.18 -2.71 -7.96
CA VAL A 104 -6.39 -3.85 -8.43
C VAL A 104 -5.77 -3.48 -9.77
N ILE A 105 -4.49 -3.79 -9.97
CA ILE A 105 -3.79 -3.74 -11.26
C ILE A 105 -3.01 -5.06 -11.46
N SER A 106 -2.60 -5.35 -12.69
CA SER A 106 -1.69 -6.46 -12.98
C SER A 106 -0.22 -6.09 -12.85
N THR A 107 0.67 -7.09 -12.80
CA THR A 107 2.13 -6.94 -12.98
C THR A 107 2.53 -6.77 -14.45
N SER A 108 1.64 -7.14 -15.39
CA SER A 108 1.83 -6.92 -16.83
C SER A 108 2.00 -5.44 -17.18
N PHE A 109 3.22 -5.05 -17.58
CA PHE A 109 3.57 -3.66 -17.87
C PHE A 109 4.39 -3.50 -19.17
N GLU A 110 3.79 -3.84 -20.30
CA GLU A 110 4.41 -3.53 -21.59
C GLU A 110 4.36 -2.02 -21.85
N TYR A 111 5.50 -1.36 -22.04
CA TYR A 111 5.57 0.12 -22.18
C TYR A 111 4.79 0.69 -23.38
N ASN A 112 4.43 -0.15 -24.35
CA ASN A 112 3.58 0.22 -25.48
C ASN A 112 2.09 -0.11 -25.28
N ASP A 113 1.71 -0.83 -24.21
CA ASP A 113 0.32 -1.14 -23.91
C ASP A 113 -0.38 0.09 -23.31
N PRO A 114 -1.46 0.60 -23.94
CA PRO A 114 -2.23 1.72 -23.40
C PRO A 114 -2.99 1.39 -22.11
N ASN A 115 -3.14 0.12 -21.74
CA ASN A 115 -3.86 -0.31 -20.53
C ASN A 115 -2.94 -0.54 -19.32
N ARG A 116 -1.61 -0.42 -19.49
CA ARG A 116 -0.66 -0.65 -18.40
C ARG A 116 -0.93 0.25 -17.19
N GLY A 117 -0.88 -0.31 -15.99
CA GLY A 117 -1.15 0.40 -14.74
C GLY A 117 -2.58 0.95 -14.59
N LYS A 118 -3.51 0.61 -15.48
CA LYS A 118 -4.92 0.96 -15.33
C LYS A 118 -5.60 0.06 -14.31
N LEU A 119 -6.43 0.64 -13.45
CA LEU A 119 -7.25 -0.12 -12.51
C LEU A 119 -8.20 -1.08 -13.22
N VAL A 120 -8.25 -2.30 -12.71
CA VAL A 120 -9.15 -3.37 -13.17
C VAL A 120 -10.55 -3.12 -12.62
N ALA A 121 -11.51 -3.03 -13.54
CA ALA A 121 -12.92 -2.90 -13.25
C ALA A 121 -13.75 -3.52 -14.38
N ASP A 122 -14.77 -4.30 -14.02
CA ASP A 122 -15.72 -4.84 -14.98
C ASP A 122 -16.59 -3.73 -15.57
N GLU A 123 -17.14 -3.97 -16.76
CA GLU A 123 -17.98 -3.00 -17.45
C GLU A 123 -19.20 -2.62 -16.60
N GLY A 124 -19.37 -1.31 -16.37
CA GLY A 124 -20.48 -0.79 -15.56
C GLY A 124 -20.23 -0.80 -14.04
N GLU A 125 -19.08 -1.32 -13.59
CA GLU A 125 -18.67 -1.24 -12.18
C GLU A 125 -17.86 0.02 -11.87
N PRO A 126 -17.79 0.45 -10.59
CA PRO A 126 -16.90 1.53 -10.18
C PRO A 126 -15.43 1.18 -10.44
N LEU A 127 -14.64 2.17 -10.84
CA LEU A 127 -13.23 2.00 -11.16
C LEU A 127 -12.40 1.44 -9.98
N PHE A 128 -12.69 1.89 -8.78
CA PHE A 128 -12.15 1.37 -7.52
C PHE A 128 -13.28 1.16 -6.52
N LEU A 129 -13.09 0.23 -5.59
CA LEU A 129 -14.07 -0.12 -4.58
C LEU A 129 -13.92 0.77 -3.36
N THR A 130 -15.02 1.03 -2.66
CA THR A 130 -15.02 1.78 -1.40
C THR A 130 -15.80 1.05 -0.33
N TRP A 131 -15.72 1.53 0.91
CA TRP A 131 -16.53 1.02 2.03
C TRP A 131 -18.04 1.15 1.80
N GLU A 132 -18.47 1.95 0.83
CA GLU A 132 -19.88 2.13 0.46
C GLU A 132 -20.29 1.24 -0.71
N THR A 133 -19.34 0.62 -1.41
CA THR A 133 -19.63 -0.29 -2.52
C THR A 133 -20.30 -1.56 -2.00
N PRO A 134 -21.57 -1.82 -2.35
CA PRO A 134 -22.26 -3.01 -1.86
C PRO A 134 -21.57 -4.29 -2.35
N GLY A 135 -21.21 -5.17 -1.43
CA GLY A 135 -20.55 -6.43 -1.78
C GLY A 135 -19.12 -6.27 -2.30
N TYR A 136 -18.40 -5.20 -1.93
CA TYR A 136 -17.03 -4.94 -2.38
C TYR A 136 -16.08 -6.13 -2.21
N ALA A 137 -16.25 -6.96 -1.18
CA ALA A 137 -15.42 -8.14 -0.97
C ALA A 137 -15.55 -9.17 -2.09
N ALA A 138 -16.78 -9.39 -2.60
CA ALA A 138 -17.02 -10.28 -3.73
C ALA A 138 -16.51 -9.66 -5.05
N MET A 139 -16.66 -8.34 -5.21
CA MET A 139 -16.11 -7.62 -6.37
C MET A 139 -14.59 -7.67 -6.39
N PHE A 140 -13.93 -7.50 -5.24
CA PHE A 140 -12.48 -7.68 -5.13
C PHE A 140 -12.08 -9.10 -5.51
N ALA A 141 -12.76 -10.12 -4.96
CA ALA A 141 -12.47 -11.51 -5.27
C ALA A 141 -12.57 -11.80 -6.78
N SER A 142 -13.50 -11.16 -7.49
CA SER A 142 -13.56 -11.21 -8.96
C SER A 142 -12.35 -10.53 -9.60
N ARG A 143 -12.04 -9.28 -9.20
CA ARG A 143 -10.95 -8.48 -9.79
C ARG A 143 -9.55 -8.99 -9.49
N ALA A 144 -9.38 -9.75 -8.41
CA ALA A 144 -8.12 -10.40 -8.06
C ALA A 144 -7.84 -11.65 -8.92
N GLN A 145 -8.83 -12.16 -9.64
CA GLN A 145 -8.69 -13.29 -10.56
C GLN A 145 -8.54 -12.77 -12.00
N LEU A 146 -7.39 -12.16 -12.27
CA LEU A 146 -7.06 -11.55 -13.56
C LEU A 146 -6.95 -12.59 -14.69
N GLY A 147 -6.74 -13.85 -14.33
CA GLY A 147 -6.35 -14.90 -15.25
C GLY A 147 -4.83 -15.00 -15.37
N THR A 148 -4.38 -15.79 -16.33
CA THR A 148 -2.98 -16.26 -16.45
C THR A 148 -2.41 -15.99 -17.84
N SER A 149 -2.83 -14.88 -18.45
CA SER A 149 -2.45 -14.48 -19.82
C SER A 149 -1.63 -13.19 -19.82
N GLY A 150 -1.07 -12.83 -18.67
CA GLY A 150 -0.19 -11.69 -18.50
C GLY A 150 1.16 -11.87 -19.21
N SER A 151 2.04 -10.91 -18.94
CA SER A 151 3.41 -10.91 -19.44
C SER A 151 4.20 -12.10 -18.87
N ASP A 152 5.29 -12.45 -19.56
CA ASP A 152 6.35 -13.33 -19.04
C ASP A 152 7.45 -12.49 -18.32
N PHE A 153 7.19 -11.21 -18.09
CA PHE A 153 8.04 -10.26 -17.37
C PHE A 153 7.20 -9.45 -16.37
N GLU A 154 7.31 -9.82 -15.10
CA GLU A 154 6.52 -9.26 -14.02
C GLU A 154 7.11 -7.91 -13.63
N LYS A 155 6.41 -6.82 -13.96
CA LYS A 155 6.91 -5.45 -13.74
C LYS A 155 6.01 -4.75 -12.74
N GLY A 156 5.81 -5.39 -11.60
CA GLY A 156 4.93 -4.91 -10.54
C GLY A 156 5.32 -3.53 -10.04
N LEU A 157 6.60 -3.28 -9.79
CA LEU A 157 7.10 -1.99 -9.29
C LEU A 157 6.83 -0.86 -10.29
N ASP A 158 7.11 -1.07 -11.58
CA ASP A 158 6.78 -0.11 -12.64
C ASP A 158 5.27 0.08 -12.79
N ALA A 159 4.49 -1.01 -12.75
CA ALA A 159 3.04 -0.95 -12.83
C ALA A 159 2.44 -0.11 -11.69
N ALA A 160 2.87 -0.32 -10.45
CA ALA A 160 2.42 0.42 -9.28
C ALA A 160 2.84 1.90 -9.36
N ALA A 161 4.11 2.15 -9.68
CA ALA A 161 4.65 3.50 -9.84
C ALA A 161 3.89 4.29 -10.90
N TYR A 162 3.62 3.67 -12.04
CA TYR A 162 2.88 4.29 -13.13
C TYR A 162 1.41 4.52 -12.77
N ALA A 163 0.74 3.52 -12.18
CA ALA A 163 -0.66 3.60 -11.76
C ALA A 163 -0.95 4.75 -10.78
N LEU A 164 0.03 5.05 -9.92
CA LEU A 164 -0.02 6.09 -8.90
C LEU A 164 0.59 7.43 -9.36
N SER A 165 1.26 7.45 -10.52
CA SER A 165 1.85 8.66 -11.08
C SER A 165 0.79 9.70 -11.43
N PRO A 166 1.11 11.01 -11.42
CA PRO A 166 0.15 12.04 -11.81
C PRO A 166 -0.44 11.86 -13.22
N VAL A 167 0.31 11.24 -14.14
CA VAL A 167 -0.14 11.00 -15.53
C VAL A 167 -1.36 10.09 -15.55
N ILE A 168 -1.38 9.06 -14.70
CA ILE A 168 -2.42 8.04 -14.69
C ILE A 168 -3.46 8.32 -13.61
N ALA A 169 -3.01 8.69 -12.41
CA ALA A 169 -3.86 8.98 -11.27
C ALA A 169 -4.77 10.21 -11.47
N LEU A 170 -4.45 11.10 -12.41
CA LEU A 170 -5.31 12.25 -12.77
C LEU A 170 -6.10 12.03 -14.07
N ASP A 171 -5.91 10.90 -14.75
CA ASP A 171 -6.58 10.53 -16.00
C ASP A 171 -7.36 9.22 -15.84
N VAL A 172 -6.84 8.10 -16.34
CA VAL A 172 -7.58 6.83 -16.37
C VAL A 172 -7.84 6.24 -14.99
N ASN A 173 -7.00 6.55 -13.98
CA ASN A 173 -7.17 6.16 -12.57
C ASN A 173 -7.72 7.31 -11.70
N THR A 174 -8.37 8.30 -12.31
CA THR A 174 -8.82 9.50 -11.60
C THR A 174 -9.69 9.20 -10.38
N GLY A 175 -9.40 9.90 -9.29
CA GLY A 175 -10.12 9.78 -8.02
C GLY A 175 -9.68 8.63 -7.12
N PHE A 176 -8.80 7.73 -7.58
CA PHE A 176 -8.32 6.61 -6.75
C PHE A 176 -7.42 7.07 -5.60
N SER A 177 -6.28 7.70 -5.89
CA SER A 177 -5.29 8.08 -4.87
C SER A 177 -5.63 9.43 -4.25
N ARG A 178 -5.86 9.44 -2.94
CA ARG A 178 -6.19 10.60 -2.11
C ARG A 178 -4.93 11.04 -1.34
N PRO A 179 -4.51 12.32 -1.46
CA PRO A 179 -3.28 12.79 -0.82
C PRO A 179 -3.35 12.79 0.71
N GLU A 180 -4.55 12.84 1.30
CA GLU A 180 -4.75 12.82 2.75
C GLU A 180 -5.00 11.41 3.34
N ALA A 181 -5.09 10.38 2.50
CA ALA A 181 -5.25 9.00 2.94
C ALA A 181 -3.90 8.31 3.06
N ARG A 182 -3.79 7.33 3.96
CA ARG A 182 -2.64 6.41 3.95
C ARG A 182 -2.64 5.57 2.68
N LEU A 183 -1.48 5.16 2.20
CA LEU A 183 -1.33 4.31 1.03
C LEU A 183 -0.79 2.94 1.46
N LEU A 184 -1.49 1.88 1.10
CA LEU A 184 -1.04 0.50 1.21
C LEU A 184 -0.88 -0.07 -0.20
N ILE A 185 0.33 -0.47 -0.57
CA ILE A 185 0.62 -1.20 -1.81
C ILE A 185 0.90 -2.66 -1.44
N VAL A 186 0.14 -3.58 -2.02
CA VAL A 186 0.26 -5.03 -1.80
C VAL A 186 0.63 -5.69 -3.11
N PHE A 187 1.88 -6.15 -3.21
CA PHE A 187 2.33 -6.98 -4.32
C PHE A 187 1.94 -8.44 -4.07
N VAL A 188 1.45 -9.15 -5.09
CA VAL A 188 1.11 -10.57 -5.02
C VAL A 188 1.68 -11.25 -6.24
N SER A 189 2.73 -12.04 -6.08
CA SER A 189 3.48 -12.67 -7.18
C SER A 189 4.25 -13.89 -6.66
N ASP A 190 4.51 -14.87 -7.51
CA ASP A 190 5.41 -16.00 -7.26
C ASP A 190 6.75 -15.87 -8.00
N GLU A 191 7.02 -14.73 -8.63
CA GLU A 191 8.19 -14.45 -9.46
C GLU A 191 8.91 -13.15 -9.04
N GLU A 192 10.13 -12.97 -9.54
CA GLU A 192 10.96 -11.79 -9.31
C GLU A 192 10.52 -10.59 -10.17
N ASP A 193 10.64 -9.37 -9.63
CA ASP A 193 10.27 -8.16 -10.35
C ASP A 193 11.33 -7.79 -11.41
N CYS A 194 10.89 -7.70 -12.66
CA CYS A 194 11.69 -7.36 -13.84
C CYS A 194 11.55 -5.87 -14.25
N SER A 195 11.19 -4.94 -13.35
CA SER A 195 10.99 -3.52 -13.72
C SER A 195 12.29 -2.83 -14.14
N ASP A 196 12.30 -2.25 -15.33
CA ASP A 196 13.52 -1.81 -16.04
C ASP A 196 13.43 -0.40 -16.64
N ALA A 197 12.32 0.32 -16.40
CA ALA A 197 12.03 1.61 -17.03
C ALA A 197 12.24 1.65 -18.57
N GLY A 198 12.07 0.50 -19.24
CA GLY A 198 12.19 0.32 -20.69
C GLY A 198 13.61 0.09 -21.19
N ALA A 199 14.58 -0.16 -20.30
CA ALA A 199 15.98 -0.43 -20.64
C ALA A 199 16.18 -1.75 -21.42
N LEU A 200 15.39 -2.79 -21.09
CA LEU A 200 15.45 -4.11 -21.72
C LEU A 200 14.71 -4.14 -23.08
N GLY A 201 13.95 -3.10 -23.45
CA GLY A 201 13.27 -3.06 -24.75
C GLY A 201 12.26 -4.20 -24.96
N THR A 202 11.66 -4.27 -26.16
CA THR A 202 10.61 -5.26 -26.50
C THR A 202 11.09 -6.36 -27.46
N ASP A 203 12.37 -6.35 -27.84
CA ASP A 203 12.93 -7.17 -28.93
C ASP A 203 13.59 -8.48 -28.45
N PHE A 204 13.57 -8.76 -27.15
CA PHE A 204 14.09 -10.03 -26.62
C PHE A 204 13.07 -11.14 -26.80
N LEU A 205 13.20 -11.81 -27.95
CA LEU A 205 12.57 -13.10 -28.22
C LEU A 205 13.06 -14.13 -27.19
N ASP A 206 12.11 -14.65 -26.41
CA ASP A 206 12.13 -15.91 -25.67
C ASP A 206 13.11 -16.00 -24.48
N ASN A 207 12.54 -15.94 -23.25
CA ASN A 207 12.63 -16.99 -22.20
C ASN A 207 12.28 -16.52 -20.77
N GLY A 208 11.88 -15.27 -20.51
CA GLY A 208 11.71 -14.76 -19.13
C GLY A 208 13.04 -14.52 -18.38
N GLU A 209 14.11 -15.17 -18.82
CA GLU A 209 15.44 -15.11 -18.18
C GLU A 209 16.17 -13.77 -18.33
N VAL A 210 15.77 -12.89 -19.26
CA VAL A 210 16.56 -11.66 -19.56
C VAL A 210 16.67 -10.74 -18.35
N CYS A 211 15.64 -10.66 -17.51
CA CYS A 211 15.69 -9.83 -16.31
C CYS A 211 16.60 -10.42 -15.21
N TYR A 212 16.86 -11.72 -15.26
CA TYR A 212 17.82 -12.43 -14.40
C TYR A 212 19.26 -12.38 -14.92
N ILE A 213 19.44 -12.12 -16.22
CA ILE A 213 20.77 -12.04 -16.84
C ILE A 213 21.28 -10.59 -16.84
N GLU A 214 20.38 -9.64 -17.13
CA GLU A 214 20.68 -8.21 -17.26
C GLU A 214 20.18 -7.44 -16.03
N GLU A 215 20.45 -7.96 -14.82
CA GLU A 215 20.03 -7.34 -13.55
C GLU A 215 20.48 -5.88 -13.43
N ASP A 216 21.65 -5.54 -13.99
CA ASP A 216 22.18 -4.17 -14.01
C ASP A 216 21.33 -3.19 -14.84
N SER A 217 20.43 -3.70 -15.68
CA SER A 217 19.46 -2.91 -16.45
C SER A 217 18.15 -2.69 -15.70
N LEU A 218 17.93 -3.36 -14.56
CA LEU A 218 16.75 -3.16 -13.73
C LEU A 218 16.85 -1.88 -12.92
N VAL A 219 15.69 -1.30 -12.60
CA VAL A 219 15.64 -0.11 -11.76
C VAL A 219 15.88 -0.52 -10.30
N PRO A 220 16.82 0.11 -9.58
CA PRO A 220 17.06 -0.21 -8.19
C PRO A 220 15.81 -0.03 -7.34
N VAL A 221 15.50 -1.02 -6.48
CA VAL A 221 14.34 -0.97 -5.57
C VAL A 221 14.30 0.31 -4.72
N ALA A 222 15.47 0.85 -4.37
CA ALA A 222 15.58 2.10 -3.61
C ALA A 222 14.92 3.30 -4.31
N ASP A 223 14.92 3.32 -5.65
CA ASP A 223 14.30 4.39 -6.43
C ASP A 223 12.77 4.31 -6.35
N TYR A 224 12.20 3.09 -6.43
CA TYR A 224 10.77 2.88 -6.20
C TYR A 224 10.37 3.19 -4.75
N VAL A 225 11.19 2.81 -3.76
CA VAL A 225 10.94 3.16 -2.36
C VAL A 225 10.89 4.69 -2.18
N ALA A 226 11.83 5.42 -2.77
CA ALA A 226 11.81 6.88 -2.74
C ALA A 226 10.56 7.43 -3.43
N GLN A 227 10.24 6.94 -4.63
CA GLN A 227 9.07 7.36 -5.39
C GLN A 227 7.76 7.12 -4.64
N PHE A 228 7.57 5.95 -4.03
CA PHE A 228 6.36 5.64 -3.27
C PHE A 228 6.25 6.50 -2.02
N ARG A 229 7.35 6.73 -1.30
CA ARG A 229 7.37 7.60 -0.11
C ARG A 229 6.98 9.03 -0.44
N ASP A 230 7.33 9.52 -1.63
CA ASP A 230 6.98 10.86 -2.11
C ASP A 230 5.51 11.00 -2.54
N LEU A 231 4.75 9.91 -2.61
CA LEU A 231 3.30 9.95 -2.92
C LEU A 231 2.46 10.54 -1.77
N ARG A 232 3.03 10.69 -0.58
CA ARG A 232 2.34 11.24 0.60
C ARG A 232 3.21 12.30 1.28
N ALA A 233 2.55 13.22 1.98
CA ALA A 233 3.24 14.30 2.70
C ALA A 233 4.08 13.76 3.88
N ASP A 234 3.59 12.71 4.56
CA ASP A 234 4.35 11.95 5.54
C ASP A 234 4.72 10.59 4.92
N PRO A 235 6.02 10.28 4.75
CA PRO A 235 6.46 8.98 4.23
C PRO A 235 6.00 7.77 5.06
N GLU A 236 5.69 7.97 6.36
CA GLU A 236 5.16 6.92 7.24
C GLU A 236 3.70 6.57 6.94
N ASP A 237 3.01 7.38 6.13
CA ASP A 237 1.67 7.07 5.63
C ASP A 237 1.70 6.17 4.39
N VAL A 238 2.88 5.71 3.95
CA VAL A 238 3.06 4.75 2.86
C VAL A 238 3.56 3.42 3.41
N VAL A 239 2.81 2.36 3.14
CA VAL A 239 3.16 0.98 3.49
C VAL A 239 3.22 0.17 2.22
N VAL A 240 4.32 -0.54 2.03
CA VAL A 240 4.50 -1.50 0.93
C VAL A 240 4.69 -2.87 1.55
N THR A 241 3.95 -3.86 1.05
CA THR A 241 4.04 -5.25 1.49
C THR A 241 3.90 -6.18 0.28
N ALA A 242 4.33 -7.42 0.44
CA ALA A 242 4.17 -8.44 -0.58
C ALA A 242 3.58 -9.74 0.02
N ILE A 243 2.79 -10.45 -0.78
CA ILE A 243 2.34 -11.82 -0.57
C ILE A 243 3.04 -12.62 -1.65
N VAL A 244 4.15 -13.26 -1.30
CA VAL A 244 4.96 -14.00 -2.26
C VAL A 244 4.90 -15.49 -2.00
N GLY A 245 4.80 -16.26 -3.09
CA GLY A 245 5.08 -17.68 -3.07
C GLY A 245 6.53 -17.89 -2.64
N VAL A 246 6.76 -18.80 -1.70
CA VAL A 246 8.11 -19.32 -1.47
C VAL A 246 8.09 -20.74 -1.98
N ASP A 247 8.86 -21.01 -3.02
CA ASP A 247 9.08 -22.39 -3.46
C ASP A 247 9.58 -23.22 -2.28
N GLU A 248 9.00 -24.40 -2.06
CA GLU A 248 9.56 -25.40 -1.16
C GLU A 248 10.84 -26.04 -1.77
N LEU A 249 11.79 -25.23 -2.23
CA LEU A 249 13.12 -25.68 -2.62
C LEU A 249 14.11 -25.42 -1.47
N GLY A 250 14.26 -26.42 -0.59
CA GLY A 250 15.57 -26.71 -0.01
C GLY A 250 15.85 -26.24 1.42
N CYS A 251 14.91 -26.36 2.37
CA CYS A 251 15.33 -26.74 3.73
C CYS A 251 15.42 -28.27 3.79
N ASP A 252 16.39 -28.83 3.06
CA ASP A 252 16.77 -30.22 3.19
C ASP A 252 17.38 -30.38 4.59
N THR A 253 16.55 -30.81 5.54
CA THR A 253 16.99 -31.29 6.84
C THR A 253 17.34 -32.78 6.75
N ASP A 254 17.93 -33.21 5.63
CA ASP A 254 18.58 -34.50 5.58
C ASP A 254 19.98 -34.39 6.20
N GLY A 255 20.02 -34.78 7.47
CA GLY A 255 21.25 -35.09 8.16
C GLY A 255 22.00 -36.22 7.45
N ASP A 256 22.94 -35.86 6.59
CA ASP A 256 24.11 -36.67 6.23
C ASP A 256 25.39 -35.82 6.33
N GLY A 257 25.91 -35.71 7.54
CA GLY A 257 27.08 -36.52 7.88
C GLY A 257 28.38 -36.41 7.07
N ARG A 258 28.60 -35.43 6.18
CA ARG A 258 29.93 -35.23 5.56
C ARG A 258 30.67 -33.99 6.04
N GLN A 259 31.66 -34.31 6.86
CA GLN A 259 32.68 -33.46 7.48
C GLN A 259 33.60 -32.80 6.44
N ASP A 260 33.97 -31.55 6.77
CA ASP A 260 35.28 -30.93 6.66
C ASP A 260 36.31 -31.51 5.67
N ALA A 261 36.69 -30.68 4.68
CA ALA A 261 38.09 -30.32 4.38
C ALA A 261 38.14 -29.10 3.44
#